data_AF-A0A962LX49-F1
#
_entry.id   AF-A0A962LX49-F1
#
_cell.length_a   1.000
_cell.length_b   1.000
_cell.length_c   1.000
_cell.angle_alpha   90.00
_cell.angle_beta   90.00
_cell.angle_gamma   90.00
#
_symmetry.space_group_name_H-M   'P 1'
#
loop_
_entity.id
_entity.type
_entity.pdbx_description
1 polymer ?
#
loop_
_entity_poly.entity_id
_entity_poly.type
_entity_poly.pdbx_seq_one_letter_code
_entity_poly.pdbx_strand_id
1 'polypeptide(L)'
;MHSLRRIILLALLFSSLQVGASNFPRPAALEPAVQFWIKVYTEVTTNQGYVHDAVDLSVVYEIVDLPAYASNNERGRLVTNAKFRYVKALTAVARGKRTRLSATEARVLAAWPKGTPAKTFAAAADNVRFQLGQSDRFREGLVRSGQWKPHIRSVLAEYNLPVELEVLPHVESSFNPSAWSKVAAAGMWQFMPVTARDFMRVDHVVDERMDPFIATEGAARLLKRNYGLTGTWPLALTSYNHGTGGMIRAAKQVGTKDIGTIVQKYNGAAFGFASRNFYASFLAALEIDRHPDRYFGSLKLDAPTGYDVVAVREFIPARALAQSAGISLDELRQHNPALMEPVWSGEKYIPQGFMVRIPRSQLKQPLDQLMAALPRDARFGNQKPDLMHRIVPGDSLSTIARRYGTSVSKLMALNGLRNNNIRAGKTLILPGNVMPEPKSGSPASYVAQAGAGGAEYVIQRGDSLWSIARRFKVSQQQLVAWNGISAKSYIKPGQKLKVAGSS
;
A
#
# COMPACT_ATOMS: atom_id res chain seq x y z
N MET A 1 -1.45 -53.93 -73.90
CA MET A 1 -0.27 -54.07 -73.02
C MET A 1 -0.21 -52.87 -72.07
N HIS A 2 -0.03 -53.17 -70.79
CA HIS A 2 0.14 -52.32 -69.60
C HIS A 2 0.67 -50.88 -69.80
N SER A 3 -0.02 -49.88 -69.23
CA SER A 3 0.30 -49.17 -67.96
C SER A 3 1.23 -47.97 -68.20
N LEU A 4 0.90 -46.72 -67.85
CA LEU A 4 0.77 -46.20 -66.49
C LEU A 4 -0.17 -44.97 -66.45
N ARG A 5 -1.06 -44.93 -65.46
CA ARG A 5 -1.86 -43.76 -65.05
C ARG A 5 -1.01 -42.80 -64.22
N ARG A 6 -1.08 -41.49 -64.50
CA ARG A 6 -0.84 -40.42 -63.51
C ARG A 6 -2.17 -39.70 -63.27
N ILE A 7 -2.74 -39.87 -62.08
CA ILE A 7 -3.85 -39.07 -61.57
C ILE A 7 -3.23 -38.09 -60.57
N ILE A 8 -3.33 -36.80 -60.86
CA ILE A 8 -3.04 -35.71 -59.93
C ILE A 8 -4.31 -35.47 -59.13
N LEU A 9 -4.30 -35.77 -57.83
CA LEU A 9 -5.31 -35.33 -56.87
C LEU A 9 -4.83 -34.02 -56.24
N LEU A 10 -5.49 -32.90 -56.56
CA LEU A 10 -5.35 -31.67 -55.80
C LEU A 10 -6.21 -31.80 -54.53
N ALA A 11 -5.56 -31.93 -53.37
CA ALA A 11 -6.23 -31.80 -52.08
C ALA A 11 -6.29 -30.30 -51.70
N LEU A 12 -7.49 -29.73 -51.70
CA LEU A 12 -7.78 -28.42 -51.12
C LEU A 12 -7.74 -28.53 -49.59
N LEU A 13 -6.65 -28.07 -48.99
CA LEU A 13 -6.53 -27.85 -47.54
C LEU A 13 -7.27 -26.57 -47.15
N PHE A 14 -8.46 -26.72 -46.58
CA PHE A 14 -9.10 -25.66 -45.80
C PHE A 14 -8.37 -25.53 -44.46
N SER A 15 -7.45 -24.57 -44.35
CA SER A 15 -6.92 -24.14 -43.06
C SER A 15 -7.95 -23.26 -42.36
N SER A 16 -8.71 -23.84 -41.43
CA SER A 16 -9.48 -23.07 -40.46
C SER A 16 -8.51 -22.28 -39.58
N LEU A 17 -8.51 -20.95 -39.71
CA LEU A 17 -7.91 -20.04 -38.75
C LEU A 17 -8.61 -20.22 -37.40
N GLN A 18 -8.01 -21.02 -36.50
CA GLN A 18 -8.34 -20.95 -35.08
C GLN A 18 -7.90 -19.57 -34.59
N VAL A 19 -8.84 -18.63 -34.49
CA VAL A 19 -8.67 -17.44 -33.65
C VAL A 19 -8.50 -17.96 -32.23
N GLY A 20 -7.24 -18.05 -31.76
CA GLY A 20 -6.94 -18.47 -30.40
C GLY A 20 -7.71 -17.59 -29.42
N ALA A 21 -8.45 -18.19 -28.49
CA ALA A 21 -9.14 -17.46 -27.46
C ALA A 21 -8.12 -16.62 -26.67
N SER A 22 -8.34 -15.30 -26.61
CA SER A 22 -7.53 -14.41 -25.77
C SER A 22 -7.45 -14.94 -24.35
N ASN A 23 -6.26 -14.95 -23.75
CA ASN A 23 -6.07 -15.27 -22.33
C ASN A 23 -6.92 -14.37 -21.42
N PHE A 24 -7.25 -13.17 -21.89
CA PHE A 24 -8.06 -12.18 -21.17
C PHE A 24 -9.29 -11.82 -22.01
N PRO A 25 -10.39 -12.60 -21.92
CA PRO A 25 -11.63 -12.27 -22.61
C PRO A 25 -12.21 -10.95 -22.08
N ARG A 26 -12.95 -10.24 -22.93
CA ARG A 26 -13.66 -9.00 -22.57
C ARG A 26 -15.17 -9.22 -22.67
N PRO A 27 -15.81 -9.80 -21.63
CA PRO A 27 -17.24 -10.05 -21.65
C PRO A 27 -18.03 -8.75 -21.81
N ALA A 28 -19.07 -8.75 -22.66
CA ALA A 28 -19.94 -7.59 -22.85
C ALA A 28 -20.55 -7.08 -21.53
N ALA A 29 -20.81 -7.99 -20.59
CA ALA A 29 -21.29 -7.70 -19.24
C ALA A 29 -20.37 -6.76 -18.43
N LEU A 30 -19.07 -6.71 -18.76
CA LEU A 30 -18.10 -5.86 -18.08
C LEU A 30 -17.78 -4.58 -18.86
N GLU A 31 -18.30 -4.42 -20.07
CA GLU A 31 -17.94 -3.28 -20.93
C GLU A 31 -18.22 -1.91 -20.28
N PRO A 32 -19.38 -1.68 -19.62
CA PRO A 32 -19.60 -0.43 -18.89
C PRO A 32 -18.53 -0.17 -17.82
N ALA A 33 -18.11 -1.21 -17.11
CA ALA A 33 -17.08 -1.11 -16.09
C ALA A 33 -15.70 -0.80 -16.70
N VAL A 34 -15.34 -1.47 -17.81
CA VAL A 34 -14.07 -1.22 -18.51
C VAL A 34 -14.01 0.23 -18.99
N GLN A 35 -15.07 0.73 -19.64
CA GLN A 35 -15.13 2.11 -20.10
C GLN A 35 -15.06 3.12 -18.95
N PHE A 36 -15.74 2.85 -17.84
CA PHE A 36 -15.64 3.68 -16.64
C PHE A 36 -14.20 3.77 -16.12
N TRP A 37 -13.49 2.64 -16.03
CA TRP A 37 -12.10 2.64 -15.57
C TRP A 37 -11.14 3.28 -16.56
N ILE A 38 -11.40 3.20 -17.87
CA ILE A 38 -10.65 3.97 -18.87
C ILE A 38 -10.76 5.46 -18.52
N LYS A 39 -11.97 5.99 -18.34
CA LYS A 39 -12.17 7.40 -17.96
C LYS A 39 -11.47 7.78 -16.66
N VAL A 40 -11.56 6.95 -15.63
CA VAL A 40 -10.86 7.17 -14.34
C VAL A 40 -9.35 7.26 -14.54
N TYR A 41 -8.79 6.46 -15.44
CA TYR A 41 -7.37 6.42 -15.74
C TYR A 41 -6.92 7.44 -16.78
N THR A 42 -7.81 8.13 -17.52
CA THR A 42 -7.38 9.01 -18.62
C THR A 42 -7.95 10.43 -18.55
N GLU A 43 -9.14 10.64 -17.99
CA GLU A 43 -9.86 11.92 -18.09
C GLU A 43 -9.78 12.78 -16.83
N VAL A 44 -9.73 12.17 -15.64
CA VAL A 44 -9.77 12.89 -14.35
C VAL A 44 -8.53 12.60 -13.50
N THR A 45 -7.91 13.66 -13.00
CA THR A 45 -6.69 13.58 -12.16
C THR A 45 -7.04 13.26 -10.71
N THR A 46 -6.02 13.08 -9.87
CA THR A 46 -6.18 12.98 -8.41
C THR A 46 -6.75 14.22 -7.74
N ASN A 47 -6.93 15.34 -8.46
CA ASN A 47 -7.63 16.53 -7.99
C ASN A 47 -9.10 16.57 -8.43
N GLN A 48 -9.62 15.49 -8.99
CA GLN A 48 -11.00 15.36 -9.41
C GLN A 48 -11.52 13.95 -9.10
N GLY A 49 -12.82 13.74 -9.26
CA GLY A 49 -13.37 12.38 -9.28
C GLY A 49 -14.85 12.35 -9.64
N TYR A 50 -15.33 11.17 -9.97
CA TYR A 50 -16.71 10.97 -10.41
C TYR A 50 -17.63 10.67 -9.23
N VAL A 51 -18.79 11.31 -9.19
CA VAL A 51 -19.98 10.77 -8.52
C VAL A 51 -20.73 9.92 -9.54
N HIS A 52 -20.98 8.64 -9.22
CA HIS A 52 -21.52 7.66 -10.16
C HIS A 52 -22.39 6.63 -9.44
N ASP A 53 -23.10 5.79 -10.21
CA ASP A 53 -23.79 4.60 -9.67
C ASP A 53 -22.80 3.44 -9.52
N ALA A 54 -22.77 2.79 -8.35
CA ALA A 54 -21.83 1.70 -8.07
C ALA A 54 -22.17 0.36 -8.73
N VAL A 55 -23.39 0.21 -9.26
CA VAL A 55 -23.88 -1.01 -9.91
C VAL A 55 -23.89 -0.82 -11.43
N ASP A 56 -24.43 0.29 -11.92
CA ASP A 56 -24.39 0.64 -13.34
C ASP A 56 -23.32 1.70 -13.62
N LEU A 57 -22.12 1.23 -13.96
CA LEU A 57 -20.96 2.10 -14.21
C LEU A 57 -21.06 2.93 -15.50
N SER A 58 -22.09 2.74 -16.32
CA SER A 58 -22.38 3.66 -17.43
C SER A 58 -22.94 5.01 -16.93
N VAL A 59 -23.50 5.04 -15.72
CA VAL A 59 -24.16 6.21 -15.12
C VAL A 59 -23.16 7.02 -14.30
N VAL A 60 -22.72 8.14 -14.86
CA VAL A 60 -21.89 9.16 -14.18
C VAL A 60 -22.71 10.43 -14.01
N TYR A 61 -22.79 10.93 -12.77
CA TYR A 61 -23.62 12.07 -12.41
C TYR A 61 -22.88 13.41 -12.48
N GLU A 62 -21.63 13.45 -12.00
CA GLU A 62 -20.84 14.68 -11.89
C GLU A 62 -19.34 14.37 -11.76
N ILE A 63 -18.51 15.25 -12.29
CA ILE A 63 -17.09 15.38 -11.90
C ILE A 63 -17.03 16.40 -10.76
N VAL A 64 -16.41 16.02 -9.65
CA VAL A 64 -16.22 16.87 -8.47
C VAL A 64 -14.77 17.30 -8.43
N ASP A 65 -14.53 18.61 -8.42
CA ASP A 65 -13.21 19.18 -8.19
C ASP A 65 -12.81 19.07 -6.72
N LEU A 66 -11.58 18.63 -6.50
CA LEU A 66 -10.93 18.48 -5.20
C LEU A 66 -9.63 19.30 -5.23
N PRO A 67 -9.66 20.56 -4.77
CA PRO A 67 -8.50 21.43 -4.88
C PRO A 67 -7.25 20.81 -4.26
N ALA A 68 -6.10 20.96 -4.92
CA ALA A 68 -4.83 20.40 -4.46
C ALA A 68 -4.39 20.97 -3.10
N TYR A 69 -4.73 22.25 -2.85
CA TYR A 69 -4.43 22.94 -1.59
C TYR A 69 -5.40 22.59 -0.45
N ALA A 70 -6.53 21.94 -0.75
CA ALA A 70 -7.54 21.63 0.26
C ALA A 70 -7.08 20.50 1.19
N SER A 71 -7.37 20.64 2.48
CA SER A 71 -7.06 19.59 3.46
C SER A 71 -7.82 18.28 3.16
N ASN A 72 -7.31 17.14 3.64
CA ASN A 72 -8.02 15.85 3.50
C ASN A 72 -9.46 15.89 4.06
N ASN A 73 -9.67 16.64 5.15
CA ASN A 73 -11.00 16.81 5.75
C ASN A 73 -11.93 17.63 4.86
N GLU A 74 -11.42 18.69 4.25
CA GLU A 74 -12.17 19.53 3.32
C GLU A 74 -12.55 18.76 2.05
N ARG A 75 -11.59 18.07 1.44
CA ARG A 75 -11.83 17.18 0.30
C ARG A 75 -12.88 16.11 0.63
N GLY A 76 -12.81 15.52 1.83
CA GLY A 76 -13.81 14.58 2.33
C GLY A 76 -15.21 15.18 2.45
N ARG A 77 -15.33 16.44 2.88
CA ARG A 77 -16.61 17.17 2.95
C ARG A 77 -17.18 17.45 1.56
N LEU A 78 -16.35 17.88 0.60
CA LEU A 78 -16.76 18.12 -0.79
C LEU A 78 -17.37 16.85 -1.40
N VAL A 79 -16.70 15.71 -1.25
CA VAL A 79 -17.19 14.41 -1.71
C VAL A 79 -18.51 14.03 -1.03
N THR A 80 -18.58 14.15 0.29
CA THR A 80 -19.79 13.80 1.06
C THR A 80 -20.99 14.64 0.63
N ASN A 81 -20.79 15.94 0.47
CA ASN A 81 -21.83 16.87 0.02
C ASN A 81 -22.29 16.55 -1.41
N ALA A 82 -21.36 16.28 -2.32
CA ALA A 82 -21.68 15.91 -3.69
C ALA A 82 -22.53 14.63 -3.77
N LYS A 83 -22.11 13.57 -3.06
CA LYS A 83 -22.90 12.34 -2.96
C LYS A 83 -24.30 12.61 -2.42
N PHE A 84 -24.41 13.35 -1.32
CA PHE A 84 -25.70 13.63 -0.68
C PHE A 84 -26.65 14.42 -1.59
N ARG A 85 -26.15 15.36 -2.41
CA ARG A 85 -26.95 16.05 -3.43
C ARG A 85 -27.59 15.07 -4.40
N TYR A 86 -26.83 14.10 -4.91
CA TYR A 86 -27.33 13.11 -5.86
C TYR A 86 -28.27 12.09 -5.23
N VAL A 87 -28.01 11.66 -3.99
CA VAL A 87 -28.95 10.80 -3.24
C VAL A 87 -30.32 11.48 -3.13
N LYS A 88 -30.36 12.77 -2.75
CA LYS A 88 -31.59 13.57 -2.68
C LYS A 88 -32.30 13.69 -4.03
N ALA A 89 -31.55 14.01 -5.09
CA ALA A 89 -32.10 14.14 -6.43
C ALA A 89 -32.69 12.82 -6.95
N LEU A 90 -31.97 11.70 -6.77
CA LEU A 90 -32.43 10.36 -7.11
C LEU A 90 -33.71 10.00 -6.34
N THR A 91 -33.78 10.33 -5.05
CA THR A 91 -34.97 10.08 -4.23
C THR A 91 -36.18 10.90 -4.71
N ALA A 92 -35.98 12.17 -5.07
CA ALA A 92 -37.04 13.02 -5.59
C ALA A 92 -37.57 12.51 -6.94
N VAL A 93 -36.65 12.12 -7.83
CA VAL A 93 -36.98 11.53 -9.14
C VAL A 93 -37.67 10.16 -8.96
N ALA A 94 -37.24 9.34 -7.99
CA ALA A 94 -37.89 8.08 -7.67
C ALA A 94 -39.35 8.26 -7.22
N ARG A 95 -39.66 9.35 -6.51
CA ARG A 95 -41.04 9.71 -6.11
C ARG A 95 -41.90 10.29 -7.23
N GLY A 96 -41.40 10.30 -8.47
CA GLY A 96 -42.17 10.74 -9.65
C GLY A 96 -41.96 12.21 -10.03
N LYS A 97 -41.01 12.93 -9.43
CA LYS A 97 -40.72 14.31 -9.84
C LYS A 97 -40.19 14.35 -11.27
N ARG A 98 -40.92 15.00 -12.19
CA ARG A 98 -40.53 15.13 -13.62
C ARG A 98 -40.56 16.57 -14.14
N THR A 99 -41.19 17.50 -13.43
CA THR A 99 -41.28 18.93 -13.80
C THR A 99 -40.68 19.80 -12.70
N ARG A 100 -40.35 21.06 -13.02
CA ARG A 100 -39.71 22.03 -12.10
C ARG A 100 -38.48 21.42 -11.39
N LEU A 101 -37.62 20.81 -12.20
CA LEU A 101 -36.42 20.11 -11.75
C LEU A 101 -35.34 21.13 -11.41
N SER A 102 -34.62 20.88 -10.31
CA SER A 102 -33.32 21.48 -10.07
C SER A 102 -32.30 20.97 -11.11
N ALA A 103 -31.18 21.69 -11.26
CA ALA A 103 -30.10 21.26 -12.16
C ALA A 103 -29.61 19.84 -11.85
N THR A 104 -29.49 19.46 -10.57
CA THR A 104 -29.07 18.12 -10.15
C THR A 104 -30.10 17.05 -10.52
N GLU A 105 -31.39 17.31 -10.33
CA GLU A 105 -32.46 16.36 -10.71
C GLU A 105 -32.56 16.20 -12.23
N ALA A 106 -32.34 17.27 -12.99
CA ALA A 106 -32.26 17.21 -14.45
C ALA A 106 -31.06 16.38 -14.92
N ARG A 107 -29.88 16.55 -14.31
CA ARG A 107 -28.70 15.71 -14.57
C ARG A 107 -28.95 14.24 -14.25
N VAL A 108 -29.62 13.94 -13.13
CA VAL A 108 -30.02 12.57 -12.79
C VAL A 108 -30.90 11.98 -13.90
N LEU A 109 -31.95 12.67 -14.33
CA LEU A 109 -32.81 12.14 -15.41
C LEU A 109 -32.08 11.98 -16.74
N ALA A 110 -31.13 12.87 -17.05
CA ALA A 110 -30.34 12.80 -18.28
C ALA A 110 -29.29 11.68 -18.26
N ALA A 111 -28.79 11.29 -17.08
CA ALA A 111 -27.79 10.24 -16.93
C ALA A 111 -28.37 8.82 -17.10
N TRP A 112 -29.70 8.68 -17.04
CA TRP A 112 -30.39 7.40 -17.18
C TRP A 112 -31.19 7.33 -18.49
N PRO A 113 -31.38 6.13 -19.09
CA PRO A 113 -32.22 5.99 -20.27
C PRO A 113 -33.65 6.54 -20.07
N LYS A 114 -34.23 7.10 -21.13
CA LYS A 114 -35.64 7.52 -21.12
C LYS A 114 -36.54 6.34 -20.75
N GLY A 115 -37.52 6.58 -19.89
CA GLY A 115 -38.45 5.53 -19.41
C GLY A 115 -37.93 4.70 -18.24
N THR A 116 -36.76 5.03 -17.66
CA THR A 116 -36.23 4.34 -16.47
C THR A 116 -37.28 4.29 -15.33
N PRO A 117 -37.60 3.11 -14.77
CA PRO A 117 -38.59 2.97 -13.71
C PRO A 117 -38.22 3.71 -12.42
N ALA A 118 -39.23 4.21 -11.70
CA ALA A 118 -39.08 4.85 -10.39
C ALA A 118 -38.25 4.03 -9.39
N LYS A 119 -38.47 2.71 -9.35
CA LYS A 119 -37.73 1.77 -8.47
C LYS A 119 -36.22 1.74 -8.76
N THR A 120 -35.81 1.97 -10.01
CA THR A 120 -34.40 2.00 -10.40
C THR A 120 -33.72 3.22 -9.80
N PHE A 121 -34.37 4.39 -9.85
CA PHE A 121 -33.85 5.59 -9.18
C PHE A 121 -33.81 5.45 -7.66
N ALA A 122 -34.77 4.73 -7.06
CA ALA A 122 -34.74 4.45 -5.62
C ALA A 122 -33.52 3.59 -5.24
N ALA A 123 -33.27 2.49 -5.97
CA ALA A 123 -32.09 1.66 -5.76
C ALA A 123 -30.78 2.42 -6.04
N ALA A 124 -30.75 3.25 -7.09
CA ALA A 124 -29.59 4.06 -7.44
C ALA A 124 -29.21 5.06 -6.33
N ALA A 125 -30.18 5.53 -5.54
CA ALA A 125 -29.91 6.40 -4.39
C ALA A 125 -29.03 5.70 -3.33
N ASP A 126 -29.18 4.38 -3.16
CA ASP A 126 -28.34 3.57 -2.25
C ASP A 126 -26.97 3.24 -2.87
N ASN A 127 -26.86 3.33 -4.19
CA ASN A 127 -25.66 2.97 -4.95
C ASN A 127 -24.71 4.15 -5.21
N VAL A 128 -25.06 5.38 -4.81
CA VAL A 128 -24.24 6.56 -5.09
C VAL A 128 -22.84 6.40 -4.48
N ARG A 129 -21.82 6.45 -5.35
CA ARG A 129 -20.41 6.30 -5.00
C ARG A 129 -19.58 7.44 -5.57
N PHE A 130 -18.44 7.69 -4.90
CA PHE A 130 -17.39 8.56 -5.40
C PHE A 130 -16.17 7.73 -5.78
N GLN A 131 -15.58 8.02 -6.94
CA GLN A 131 -14.34 7.42 -7.41
C GLN A 131 -13.33 8.53 -7.75
N LEU A 132 -12.19 8.53 -7.04
CA LEU A 132 -11.11 9.48 -7.31
C LEU A 132 -10.50 9.22 -8.69
N GLY A 133 -10.20 10.29 -9.42
CA GLY A 133 -9.46 10.23 -10.66
C GLY A 133 -8.00 9.82 -10.46
N GLN A 134 -7.41 9.23 -11.49
CA GLN A 134 -6.08 8.63 -11.45
C GLN A 134 -5.26 8.93 -12.71
N SER A 135 -5.69 9.86 -13.57
CA SER A 135 -5.05 10.06 -14.89
C SER A 135 -3.60 10.54 -14.84
N ASP A 136 -3.30 11.44 -13.91
CA ASP A 136 -1.94 11.89 -13.57
C ASP A 136 -1.06 10.72 -13.12
N ARG A 137 -1.57 9.88 -12.20
CA ARG A 137 -0.84 8.71 -11.70
C ARG A 137 -0.65 7.63 -12.75
N PHE A 138 -1.66 7.40 -13.59
CA PHE A 138 -1.58 6.40 -14.65
C PHE A 138 -0.57 6.84 -15.70
N ARG A 139 -0.56 8.12 -16.09
CA ARG A 139 0.45 8.69 -16.99
C ARG A 139 1.87 8.55 -16.43
N GLU A 140 2.07 8.88 -15.16
CA GLU A 140 3.35 8.65 -14.47
C GLU A 140 3.72 7.17 -14.43
N GLY A 141 2.73 6.29 -14.21
CA GLY A 141 2.89 4.84 -14.24
C GLY A 141 3.34 4.33 -15.61
N LEU A 142 2.79 4.85 -16.71
CA LEU A 142 3.22 4.54 -18.08
C LEU A 142 4.70 4.88 -18.26
N VAL A 143 5.11 6.09 -17.90
CA VAL A 143 6.52 6.53 -17.97
C VAL A 143 7.42 5.58 -17.16
N ARG A 144 7.08 5.36 -15.89
CA ARG A 144 7.84 4.51 -14.96
C ARG A 144 7.89 3.04 -15.40
N SER A 145 6.85 2.56 -16.10
CA SER A 145 6.78 1.17 -16.54
C SER A 145 7.93 0.78 -17.47
N GLY A 146 8.50 1.74 -18.21
CA GLY A 146 9.64 1.50 -19.10
C GLY A 146 10.85 0.90 -18.38
N GLN A 147 11.10 1.33 -17.13
CA GLN A 147 12.21 0.82 -16.33
C GLN A 147 12.05 -0.67 -15.97
N TRP A 148 10.81 -1.12 -15.77
CA TRP A 148 10.51 -2.42 -15.13
C TRP A 148 10.01 -3.49 -16.10
N LYS A 149 9.29 -3.10 -17.15
CA LYS A 149 8.65 -4.03 -18.11
C LYS A 149 9.62 -5.04 -18.73
N PRO A 150 10.86 -4.70 -19.13
CA PRO A 150 11.76 -5.70 -19.69
C PRO A 150 12.04 -6.88 -18.74
N HIS A 151 12.26 -6.60 -17.45
CA HIS A 151 12.43 -7.66 -16.45
C HIS A 151 11.13 -8.43 -16.21
N ILE A 152 9.99 -7.72 -16.09
CA ILE A 152 8.68 -8.36 -15.91
C ILE A 152 8.39 -9.35 -17.05
N ARG A 153 8.60 -8.95 -18.31
CA ARG A 153 8.44 -9.82 -19.48
C ARG A 153 9.33 -11.06 -19.42
N SER A 154 10.59 -10.89 -19.01
CA SER A 154 11.52 -12.01 -18.83
C SER A 154 11.01 -13.02 -17.81
N VAL A 155 10.55 -12.54 -16.64
CA VAL A 155 10.00 -13.40 -15.58
C VAL A 155 8.70 -14.07 -16.05
N LEU A 156 7.78 -13.33 -16.68
CA LEU A 156 6.54 -13.91 -17.19
C LEU A 156 6.83 -15.03 -18.20
N ALA A 157 7.80 -14.83 -19.10
CA ALA A 157 8.22 -15.85 -20.06
C ALA A 157 8.82 -17.09 -19.35
N GLU A 158 9.71 -16.91 -18.37
CA GLU A 158 10.29 -18.01 -17.58
C GLU A 158 9.22 -18.86 -16.89
N TYR A 159 8.18 -18.23 -16.36
CA TYR A 159 7.09 -18.93 -15.68
C TYR A 159 6.00 -19.45 -16.63
N ASN A 160 6.13 -19.25 -17.95
CA ASN A 160 5.14 -19.53 -18.99
C ASN A 160 3.79 -18.84 -18.74
N LEU A 161 3.83 -17.55 -18.44
CA LEU A 161 2.68 -16.72 -18.14
C LEU A 161 2.38 -15.74 -19.28
N PRO A 162 1.10 -15.34 -19.48
CA PRO A 162 0.74 -14.35 -20.49
C PRO A 162 1.43 -13.01 -20.27
N VAL A 163 1.95 -12.43 -21.34
CA VAL A 163 2.68 -11.15 -21.30
C VAL A 163 1.80 -9.99 -20.84
N GLU A 164 0.49 -10.05 -21.09
CA GLU A 164 -0.45 -8.98 -20.69
C GLU A 164 -0.52 -8.78 -19.18
N LEU A 165 -0.10 -9.75 -18.36
CA LEU A 165 0.00 -9.59 -16.91
C LEU A 165 0.98 -8.48 -16.51
N GLU A 166 1.86 -8.06 -17.42
CA GLU A 166 2.82 -6.98 -17.17
C GLU A 166 2.17 -5.64 -16.81
N VAL A 167 0.90 -5.42 -17.17
CA VAL A 167 0.19 -4.16 -16.91
C VAL A 167 -0.42 -4.11 -15.51
N LEU A 168 -0.44 -5.23 -14.78
CA LEU A 168 -1.05 -5.31 -13.45
C LEU A 168 -0.52 -4.26 -12.46
N PRO A 169 0.78 -3.90 -12.43
CA PRO A 169 1.27 -2.83 -11.58
C PRO A 169 0.63 -1.46 -11.82
N HIS A 170 0.01 -1.20 -12.98
CA HIS A 170 -0.78 0.03 -13.20
C HIS A 170 -1.97 0.11 -12.24
N VAL A 171 -2.68 -1.01 -12.07
CA VAL A 171 -3.87 -1.13 -11.22
C VAL A 171 -3.48 -1.07 -9.74
N GLU A 172 -2.33 -1.65 -9.39
CA GLU A 172 -1.88 -1.77 -7.99
C GLU A 172 -1.21 -0.49 -7.47
N SER A 173 -0.14 -0.02 -8.14
CA SER A 173 0.72 1.06 -7.61
C SER A 173 1.10 2.13 -8.64
N SER A 174 0.62 2.00 -9.87
CA SER A 174 1.15 2.74 -11.02
C SER A 174 2.68 2.56 -11.15
N PHE A 175 3.13 1.31 -11.07
CA PHE A 175 4.55 0.93 -11.15
C PHE A 175 5.46 1.50 -10.04
N ASN A 176 4.93 2.01 -8.93
CA ASN A 176 5.73 2.62 -7.86
C ASN A 176 6.34 1.55 -6.93
N PRO A 177 7.67 1.30 -6.97
CA PRO A 177 8.32 0.34 -6.07
C PRO A 177 8.30 0.77 -4.60
N SER A 178 8.08 2.07 -4.33
CA SER A 178 8.04 2.64 -2.98
C SER A 178 6.62 2.74 -2.41
N ALA A 179 5.59 2.23 -3.12
CA ALA A 179 4.21 2.38 -2.70
C ALA A 179 3.88 1.63 -1.40
N TRP A 180 3.16 2.30 -0.50
CA TRP A 180 2.66 1.71 0.73
C TRP A 180 1.20 2.09 0.95
N SER A 181 0.33 1.09 1.12
CA SER A 181 -1.09 1.32 1.33
C SER A 181 -1.45 1.52 2.80
N LYS A 182 -2.60 2.12 3.07
CA LYS A 182 -3.15 2.29 4.43
C LYS A 182 -3.36 0.97 5.16
N VAL A 183 -3.49 -0.14 4.43
CA VAL A 183 -3.67 -1.50 4.96
C VAL A 183 -2.39 -2.35 4.86
N ALA A 184 -1.25 -1.71 4.64
CA ALA A 184 0.09 -2.29 4.61
C ALA A 184 0.43 -3.19 3.40
N ALA A 185 -0.28 -3.05 2.29
CA ALA A 185 0.22 -3.52 1.00
C ALA A 185 1.45 -2.70 0.59
N ALA A 186 2.49 -3.33 0.06
CA ALA A 186 3.77 -2.68 -0.19
C ALA A 186 4.33 -3.01 -1.58
N GLY A 187 5.09 -2.06 -2.11
CA GLY A 187 5.84 -2.18 -3.35
C GLY A 187 5.02 -2.08 -4.63
N MET A 188 5.71 -2.28 -5.75
CA MET A 188 5.12 -2.18 -7.10
C MET A 188 3.90 -3.09 -7.28
N TRP A 189 3.96 -4.29 -6.69
CA TRP A 189 2.94 -5.33 -6.80
C TRP A 189 1.93 -5.34 -5.64
N GLN A 190 2.02 -4.38 -4.72
CA GLN A 190 1.12 -4.21 -3.55
C GLN A 190 0.88 -5.51 -2.77
N PHE A 191 1.95 -6.23 -2.46
CA PHE A 191 1.85 -7.45 -1.68
C PHE A 191 1.42 -7.18 -0.23
N MET A 192 0.45 -7.95 0.25
CA MET A 192 0.13 -8.02 1.69
C MET A 192 1.22 -8.81 2.43
N PRO A 193 1.62 -8.43 3.67
CA PRO A 193 2.75 -9.05 4.35
C PRO A 193 2.60 -10.56 4.53
N VAL A 194 1.39 -11.03 4.85
CA VAL A 194 1.10 -12.45 5.08
C VAL A 194 1.29 -13.25 3.78
N THR A 195 0.71 -12.77 2.68
CA THR A 195 0.84 -13.42 1.37
C THR A 195 2.28 -13.39 0.87
N ALA A 196 3.00 -12.28 1.08
CA ALA A 196 4.38 -12.13 0.63
C ALA A 196 5.33 -13.15 1.24
N ARG A 197 5.14 -13.53 2.52
CA ARG A 197 6.04 -14.48 3.20
C ARG A 197 6.05 -15.89 2.58
N ASP A 198 5.06 -16.24 1.78
CA ASP A 198 5.07 -17.49 1.00
C ASP A 198 6.06 -17.42 -0.19
N PHE A 199 6.48 -16.21 -0.59
CA PHE A 199 7.22 -15.96 -1.84
C PHE A 199 8.53 -15.22 -1.65
N MET A 200 8.67 -14.42 -0.60
CA MET A 200 9.81 -13.53 -0.37
C MET A 200 9.99 -13.22 1.12
N ARG A 201 11.16 -12.70 1.49
CA ARG A 201 11.50 -12.31 2.85
C ARG A 201 10.80 -11.01 3.26
N VAL A 202 10.09 -11.05 4.39
CA VAL A 202 9.44 -9.88 4.99
C VAL A 202 9.65 -9.88 6.50
N ASP A 203 10.62 -9.09 6.94
CA ASP A 203 10.93 -8.80 8.34
C ASP A 203 11.31 -7.32 8.54
N HIS A 204 11.77 -6.95 9.74
CA HIS A 204 12.08 -5.57 10.09
C HIS A 204 13.44 -5.08 9.57
N VAL A 205 14.27 -5.97 9.01
CA VAL A 205 15.56 -5.67 8.41
C VAL A 205 15.45 -5.63 6.89
N VAL A 206 14.69 -6.57 6.31
CA VAL A 206 14.47 -6.71 4.86
C VAL A 206 12.99 -6.92 4.57
N ASP A 207 12.43 -6.08 3.70
CA ASP A 207 11.09 -6.23 3.14
C ASP A 207 11.17 -6.29 1.60
N GLU A 208 11.33 -7.51 1.08
CA GLU A 208 11.52 -7.77 -0.36
C GLU A 208 10.29 -7.44 -1.22
N ARG A 209 9.15 -7.11 -0.60
CA ARG A 209 8.00 -6.54 -1.33
C ARG A 209 8.37 -5.23 -2.02
N MET A 210 9.32 -4.50 -1.45
CA MET A 210 9.83 -3.23 -1.98
C MET A 210 10.90 -3.43 -3.06
N ASP A 211 11.46 -4.64 -3.22
CA ASP A 211 12.40 -4.95 -4.30
C ASP A 211 11.61 -5.29 -5.58
N PRO A 212 11.68 -4.46 -6.64
CA PRO A 212 10.89 -4.67 -7.85
C PRO A 212 11.26 -5.93 -8.61
N PHE A 213 12.46 -6.48 -8.44
CA PHE A 213 12.88 -7.73 -9.11
C PHE A 213 12.32 -8.94 -8.35
N ILE A 214 12.59 -9.03 -7.04
CA ILE A 214 12.12 -10.15 -6.20
C ILE A 214 10.59 -10.16 -6.12
N ALA A 215 9.96 -8.99 -5.97
CA ALA A 215 8.51 -8.89 -5.94
C ALA A 215 7.86 -9.30 -7.28
N THR A 216 8.55 -9.11 -8.41
CA THR A 216 8.06 -9.56 -9.74
C THR A 216 8.06 -11.08 -9.84
N GLU A 217 9.12 -11.75 -9.41
CA GLU A 217 9.15 -13.23 -9.32
C GLU A 217 8.07 -13.75 -8.37
N GLY A 218 7.90 -13.11 -7.21
CA GLY A 218 6.84 -13.42 -6.27
C GLY A 218 5.44 -13.27 -6.88
N ALA A 219 5.20 -12.20 -7.64
CA ALA A 219 3.93 -11.94 -8.33
C ALA A 219 3.65 -13.00 -9.40
N ALA A 220 4.65 -13.37 -10.20
CA ALA A 220 4.53 -14.43 -11.20
C ALA A 220 4.16 -15.77 -10.54
N ARG A 221 4.84 -16.16 -9.45
CA ARG A 221 4.52 -17.38 -8.68
C ARG A 221 3.11 -17.35 -8.09
N LEU A 222 2.68 -16.21 -7.54
CA LEU A 222 1.33 -16.05 -7.00
C LEU A 222 0.26 -16.14 -8.09
N LEU A 223 0.44 -15.44 -9.22
CA LEU A 223 -0.49 -15.46 -10.35
C LEU A 223 -0.60 -16.87 -10.94
N LYS A 224 0.53 -17.58 -11.08
CA LYS A 224 0.55 -18.98 -11.51
C LYS A 224 -0.22 -19.89 -10.56
N ARG A 225 -0.03 -19.74 -9.25
CA ARG A 225 -0.78 -20.46 -8.21
C ARG A 225 -2.28 -20.15 -8.30
N ASN A 226 -2.65 -18.89 -8.44
CA ASN A 226 -4.04 -18.46 -8.58
C ASN A 226 -4.70 -19.06 -9.83
N TYR A 227 -3.99 -19.06 -10.96
CA TYR A 227 -4.47 -19.69 -12.18
C TYR A 227 -4.65 -21.20 -12.00
N GLY A 228 -3.69 -21.91 -11.42
CA GLY A 228 -3.82 -23.35 -11.15
C GLY A 228 -5.03 -23.69 -10.27
N LEU A 229 -5.37 -22.82 -9.31
CA LEU A 229 -6.48 -23.04 -8.38
C LEU A 229 -7.86 -22.63 -8.93
N THR A 230 -7.91 -21.62 -9.80
CA THR A 230 -9.17 -21.07 -10.33
C THR A 230 -9.51 -21.58 -11.73
N GLY A 231 -8.48 -21.86 -12.53
CA GLY A 231 -8.55 -22.41 -13.89
C GLY A 231 -8.83 -21.39 -14.98
N THR A 232 -8.99 -20.10 -14.68
CA THR A 232 -9.12 -19.04 -15.69
C THR A 232 -8.38 -17.78 -15.26
N TRP A 233 -7.80 -17.05 -16.21
CA TRP A 233 -7.08 -15.80 -15.93
C TRP A 233 -7.95 -14.70 -15.30
N PRO A 234 -9.21 -14.47 -15.72
CA PRO A 234 -10.06 -13.50 -15.04
C PRO A 234 -10.22 -13.79 -13.55
N LEU A 235 -10.46 -15.05 -13.17
CA LEU A 235 -10.58 -15.43 -11.76
C LEU A 235 -9.25 -15.39 -11.03
N ALA A 236 -8.15 -15.74 -11.70
CA ALA A 236 -6.80 -15.70 -11.12
C ALA A 236 -6.38 -14.26 -10.79
N LEU A 237 -6.66 -13.30 -11.67
CA LEU A 237 -6.45 -11.88 -11.45
C LEU A 237 -7.35 -11.36 -10.33
N THR A 238 -8.65 -11.62 -10.37
CA THR A 238 -9.54 -11.18 -9.28
C THR A 238 -9.14 -11.81 -7.93
N SER A 239 -8.59 -13.03 -7.92
CA SER A 239 -8.05 -13.68 -6.73
C SER A 239 -6.84 -12.97 -6.15
N TYR A 240 -6.06 -12.24 -6.96
CA TYR A 240 -4.94 -11.44 -6.48
C TYR A 240 -5.42 -10.37 -5.48
N ASN A 241 -6.56 -9.73 -5.77
CA ASN A 241 -7.18 -8.73 -4.90
C ASN A 241 -8.12 -9.33 -3.84
N HIS A 242 -8.98 -10.26 -4.24
CA HIS A 242 -10.06 -10.78 -3.40
C HIS A 242 -9.65 -12.00 -2.56
N GLY A 243 -8.52 -12.62 -2.88
CA GLY A 243 -8.07 -13.88 -2.33
C GLY A 243 -8.66 -15.09 -3.07
N THR A 244 -7.81 -16.09 -3.31
CA THR A 244 -8.12 -17.29 -4.10
C THR A 244 -9.27 -18.11 -3.53
N GLY A 245 -9.30 -18.32 -2.22
CA GLY A 245 -10.39 -19.03 -1.56
C GLY A 245 -11.74 -18.31 -1.68
N GLY A 246 -11.74 -16.97 -1.72
CA GLY A 246 -12.93 -16.17 -1.96
C GLY A 246 -13.49 -16.37 -3.37
N MET A 247 -12.62 -16.31 -4.38
CA MET A 247 -13.02 -16.53 -5.76
C MET A 247 -13.47 -17.96 -6.06
N ILE A 248 -12.83 -18.97 -5.47
CA ILE A 248 -13.29 -20.36 -5.58
C ILE A 248 -14.70 -20.51 -5.00
N ARG A 249 -14.99 -19.91 -3.83
CA ARG A 249 -16.34 -19.93 -3.26
C ARG A 249 -17.35 -19.21 -4.14
N ALA A 250 -16.98 -18.04 -4.70
CA ALA A 250 -17.84 -17.29 -5.61
C ALA A 250 -18.21 -18.11 -6.85
N ALA A 251 -17.21 -18.70 -7.52
CA ALA A 251 -17.40 -19.54 -8.70
C ALA A 251 -18.27 -20.78 -8.38
N LYS A 252 -18.02 -21.45 -7.25
CA LYS A 252 -18.81 -22.60 -6.79
C LYS A 252 -20.26 -22.23 -6.50
N GLN A 253 -20.51 -21.10 -5.81
CA GLN A 253 -21.86 -20.68 -5.42
C GLN A 253 -22.69 -20.23 -6.62
N VAL A 254 -22.08 -19.55 -7.61
CA VAL A 254 -22.78 -19.13 -8.83
C VAL A 254 -22.89 -20.28 -9.84
N GLY A 255 -22.00 -21.29 -9.77
CA GLY A 255 -21.99 -22.44 -10.67
C GLY A 255 -21.31 -22.18 -12.01
N THR A 256 -20.42 -21.18 -12.10
CA THR A 256 -19.71 -20.83 -13.33
C THR A 256 -18.32 -20.27 -13.03
N LYS A 257 -17.43 -20.30 -14.03
CA LYS A 257 -16.13 -19.60 -14.00
C LYS A 257 -16.13 -18.30 -14.83
N ASP A 258 -17.27 -17.95 -15.43
CA ASP A 258 -17.42 -16.69 -16.14
C ASP A 258 -17.43 -15.50 -15.16
N ILE A 259 -16.42 -14.65 -15.26
CA ILE A 259 -16.25 -13.51 -14.36
C ILE A 259 -17.41 -12.51 -14.49
N GLY A 260 -17.95 -12.30 -15.69
CA GLY A 260 -19.05 -11.35 -15.92
C GLY A 260 -20.30 -11.77 -15.13
N THR A 261 -20.65 -13.05 -15.21
CA THR A 261 -21.76 -13.65 -14.48
C THR A 261 -21.52 -13.62 -12.96
N ILE A 262 -20.30 -13.92 -12.50
CA ILE A 262 -19.97 -13.86 -11.06
C ILE A 262 -20.11 -12.43 -10.54
N VAL A 263 -19.58 -11.44 -11.25
CA VAL A 263 -19.69 -10.02 -10.87
C VAL A 263 -21.14 -9.56 -10.77
N GLN A 264 -22.03 -10.08 -11.63
CA GLN A 264 -23.45 -9.74 -11.59
C GLN A 264 -24.24 -10.50 -10.51
N LYS A 265 -23.96 -11.79 -10.29
CA LYS A 265 -24.82 -12.67 -9.48
C LYS A 265 -24.32 -12.97 -8.07
N TYR A 266 -23.01 -12.89 -7.83
CA TYR A 266 -22.45 -13.22 -6.52
C TYR A 266 -22.60 -12.03 -5.55
N ASN A 267 -23.13 -12.26 -4.34
CA ASN A 267 -23.40 -11.21 -3.35
C ASN A 267 -22.71 -11.46 -1.99
N GLY A 268 -21.47 -11.96 -2.01
CA GLY A 268 -20.68 -12.12 -0.79
C GLY A 268 -20.27 -10.78 -0.17
N ALA A 269 -20.34 -10.67 1.17
CA ALA A 269 -20.04 -9.43 1.89
C ALA A 269 -18.62 -8.88 1.64
N ALA A 270 -17.64 -9.78 1.44
CA ALA A 270 -16.26 -9.40 1.11
C ALA A 270 -16.05 -9.10 -0.38
N PHE A 271 -17.00 -9.45 -1.27
CA PHE A 271 -16.92 -9.23 -2.71
C PHE A 271 -17.55 -7.89 -3.08
N GLY A 272 -16.97 -6.83 -2.51
CA GLY A 272 -17.43 -5.45 -2.70
C GLY A 272 -16.97 -4.83 -4.01
N PHE A 273 -17.16 -3.51 -4.12
CA PHE A 273 -16.88 -2.73 -5.33
C PHE A 273 -15.49 -2.97 -5.93
N ALA A 274 -14.43 -2.94 -5.11
CA ALA A 274 -13.06 -3.13 -5.59
C ALA A 274 -12.85 -4.52 -6.21
N SER A 275 -13.27 -5.59 -5.52
CA SER A 275 -13.12 -6.96 -6.01
C SER A 275 -13.95 -7.22 -7.28
N ARG A 276 -15.17 -6.68 -7.35
CA ARG A 276 -16.03 -6.79 -8.55
C ARG A 276 -15.44 -6.11 -9.77
N ASN A 277 -14.69 -5.03 -9.55
CA ASN A 277 -14.15 -4.20 -10.62
C ASN A 277 -12.73 -4.54 -11.01
N PHE A 278 -12.01 -5.35 -10.22
CA PHE A 278 -10.58 -5.58 -10.41
C PHE A 278 -10.22 -6.10 -11.82
N TYR A 279 -11.04 -6.99 -12.38
CA TYR A 279 -10.80 -7.49 -13.73
C TYR A 279 -11.10 -6.43 -14.79
N ALA A 280 -12.16 -5.64 -14.62
CA ALA A 280 -12.49 -4.54 -15.53
C ALA A 280 -11.42 -3.43 -15.50
N SER A 281 -10.88 -3.11 -14.33
CA SER A 281 -9.78 -2.14 -14.20
C SER A 281 -8.48 -2.66 -14.82
N PHE A 282 -8.21 -3.97 -14.75
CA PHE A 282 -7.10 -4.58 -15.48
C PHE A 282 -7.28 -4.48 -17.00
N LEU A 283 -8.47 -4.80 -17.52
CA LEU A 283 -8.76 -4.68 -18.95
C LEU A 283 -8.65 -3.22 -19.44
N ALA A 284 -9.10 -2.25 -18.63
CA ALA A 284 -8.91 -0.83 -18.92
C ALA A 284 -7.43 -0.45 -18.96
N ALA A 285 -6.64 -0.89 -17.96
CA ALA A 285 -5.20 -0.64 -17.95
C ALA A 285 -4.50 -1.26 -19.16
N LEU A 286 -4.88 -2.47 -19.56
CA LEU A 286 -4.36 -3.16 -20.75
C LEU A 286 -4.67 -2.40 -22.05
N GLU A 287 -5.89 -1.87 -22.19
CA GLU A 287 -6.29 -1.05 -23.35
C GLU A 287 -5.43 0.20 -23.47
N ILE A 288 -5.26 0.94 -22.36
CA ILE A 288 -4.51 2.20 -22.34
C ILE A 288 -3.02 1.94 -22.56
N ASP A 289 -2.46 0.90 -21.94
CA ASP A 289 -1.04 0.56 -22.04
C ASP A 289 -0.64 0.11 -23.46
N ARG A 290 -1.58 -0.49 -24.22
CA ARG A 290 -1.39 -0.83 -25.63
C ARG A 290 -1.50 0.37 -26.58
N HIS A 291 -2.19 1.43 -26.18
CA HIS A 291 -2.46 2.61 -27.01
C HIS A 291 -2.22 3.92 -26.24
N PRO A 292 -1.05 4.12 -25.61
CA PRO A 292 -0.82 5.25 -24.72
C PRO A 292 -0.90 6.60 -25.44
N ASP A 293 -0.52 6.63 -26.72
CA ASP A 293 -0.59 7.76 -27.63
C ASP A 293 -2.03 8.27 -27.83
N ARG A 294 -3.01 7.36 -27.92
CA ARG A 294 -4.44 7.70 -28.03
C ARG A 294 -4.94 8.51 -26.84
N TYR A 295 -4.41 8.25 -25.64
CA TYR A 295 -4.92 8.82 -24.39
C TYR A 295 -4.06 9.94 -23.82
N PHE A 296 -2.75 9.88 -24.02
CA PHE A 296 -1.78 10.81 -23.41
C PHE A 296 -0.81 11.45 -24.41
N GLY A 297 -0.94 11.14 -25.70
CA GLY A 297 0.01 11.58 -26.72
C GLY A 297 1.38 10.92 -26.56
N SER A 298 2.41 11.56 -27.12
CA SER A 298 3.78 11.04 -27.04
C SER A 298 4.29 11.02 -25.60
N LEU A 299 4.74 9.85 -25.14
CA LEU A 299 5.35 9.65 -23.83
C LEU A 299 6.81 9.23 -23.98
N LYS A 300 7.68 9.81 -23.17
CA LYS A 300 9.05 9.33 -22.99
C LYS A 300 9.06 8.36 -21.81
N LEU A 301 9.25 7.07 -22.10
CA LEU A 301 9.34 6.04 -21.06
C LEU A 301 10.71 6.09 -20.38
N ASP A 302 10.75 5.71 -19.10
CA ASP A 302 12.00 5.55 -18.37
C ASP A 302 12.80 4.37 -18.94
N ALA A 303 14.12 4.52 -19.01
CA ALA A 303 15.00 3.45 -19.48
C ALA A 303 15.30 2.46 -18.34
N PRO A 304 15.43 1.15 -18.62
CA PRO A 304 15.91 0.18 -17.64
C PRO A 304 17.29 0.57 -17.11
N THR A 305 17.45 0.48 -15.79
CA THR A 305 18.74 0.72 -15.15
C THR A 305 19.62 -0.53 -15.27
N GLY A 306 20.82 -0.39 -15.83
CA GLY A 306 21.82 -1.46 -15.84
C GLY A 306 22.49 -1.60 -14.48
N TYR A 307 22.10 -2.60 -13.70
CA TYR A 307 22.66 -2.86 -12.38
C TYR A 307 23.84 -3.82 -12.42
N ASP A 308 24.84 -3.57 -11.60
CA ASP A 308 25.69 -4.62 -11.06
C ASP A 308 25.03 -5.21 -9.81
N VAL A 309 25.09 -6.53 -9.65
CA VAL A 309 24.35 -7.25 -8.60
C VAL A 309 25.27 -8.27 -7.93
N VAL A 310 25.42 -8.17 -6.61
CA VAL A 310 26.29 -9.06 -5.86
C VAL A 310 25.61 -9.53 -4.57
N ALA A 311 25.69 -10.83 -4.32
CA ALA A 311 25.27 -11.42 -3.06
C ALA A 311 26.25 -11.05 -1.94
N VAL A 312 25.73 -10.49 -0.85
CA VAL A 312 26.51 -10.20 0.35
C VAL A 312 26.94 -11.50 1.03
N ARG A 313 28.24 -11.72 1.20
CA ARG A 313 28.78 -12.97 1.78
C ARG A 313 28.81 -12.99 3.31
N GLU A 314 28.93 -11.83 3.94
CA GLU A 314 29.03 -11.63 5.39
C GLU A 314 28.21 -10.41 5.78
N PHE A 315 27.84 -10.23 7.05
CA PHE A 315 27.11 -9.04 7.45
C PHE A 315 27.99 -7.80 7.32
N ILE A 316 27.51 -6.77 6.61
CA ILE A 316 28.28 -5.54 6.36
C ILE A 316 27.48 -4.26 6.70
N PRO A 317 28.11 -3.21 7.25
CA PRO A 317 27.48 -1.91 7.40
C PRO A 317 27.20 -1.26 6.04
N ALA A 318 25.99 -0.72 5.84
CA ALA A 318 25.64 -0.02 4.61
C ALA A 318 26.56 1.18 4.30
N ARG A 319 27.04 1.88 5.34
CA ARG A 319 28.01 2.98 5.20
C ARG A 319 29.37 2.51 4.66
N ALA A 320 29.86 1.36 5.11
CA ALA A 320 31.12 0.82 4.63
C ALA A 320 31.03 0.42 3.16
N LEU A 321 29.89 -0.17 2.75
CA LEU A 321 29.62 -0.47 1.36
C LEU A 321 29.53 0.79 0.49
N ALA A 322 28.75 1.78 0.92
CA ALA A 322 28.62 3.05 0.19
C ALA A 322 29.99 3.73 -0.01
N GLN A 323 30.80 3.79 1.05
CA GLN A 323 32.16 4.34 1.00
C GLN A 323 33.06 3.56 0.05
N SER A 324 33.04 2.22 0.11
CA SER A 324 33.83 1.36 -0.77
C SER A 324 33.41 1.51 -2.23
N ALA A 325 32.10 1.60 -2.50
CA ALA A 325 31.57 1.81 -3.85
C ALA A 325 31.76 3.25 -4.37
N GLY A 326 32.12 4.20 -3.51
CA GLY A 326 32.29 5.60 -3.88
C GLY A 326 30.98 6.32 -4.17
N ILE A 327 29.87 5.89 -3.55
CA ILE A 327 28.54 6.51 -3.67
C ILE A 327 28.03 6.98 -2.31
N SER A 328 27.04 7.85 -2.30
CA SER A 328 26.37 8.25 -1.06
C SER A 328 25.51 7.12 -0.47
N LEU A 329 25.25 7.20 0.83
CA LEU A 329 24.35 6.26 1.50
C LEU A 329 22.91 6.34 0.94
N ASP A 330 22.49 7.54 0.53
CA ASP A 330 21.15 7.77 -0.03
C ASP A 330 21.02 7.19 -1.44
N GLU A 331 22.06 7.27 -2.28
CA GLU A 331 22.09 6.58 -3.58
C GLU A 331 22.02 5.06 -3.38
N LEU A 332 22.81 4.50 -2.45
CA LEU A 332 22.73 3.07 -2.14
C LEU A 332 21.31 2.69 -1.67
N ARG A 333 20.68 3.54 -0.86
CA ARG A 333 19.31 3.35 -0.36
C ARG A 333 18.26 3.37 -1.46
N GLN A 334 18.36 4.31 -2.39
CA GLN A 334 17.44 4.44 -3.52
C GLN A 334 17.41 3.16 -4.37
N HIS A 335 18.55 2.50 -4.55
CA HIS A 335 18.68 1.30 -5.38
C HIS A 335 18.46 -0.02 -4.62
N ASN A 336 18.34 0.02 -3.28
CA ASN A 336 18.11 -1.15 -2.45
C ASN A 336 16.89 -0.95 -1.52
N PRO A 337 15.70 -0.69 -2.08
CA PRO A 337 14.49 -0.30 -1.33
C PRO A 337 13.97 -1.38 -0.37
N ALA A 338 14.40 -2.64 -0.53
CA ALA A 338 14.06 -3.72 0.39
C ALA A 338 14.83 -3.69 1.71
N LEU A 339 15.95 -2.97 1.82
CA LEU A 339 16.61 -2.78 3.11
C LEU A 339 15.84 -1.74 3.93
N MET A 340 15.48 -2.11 5.15
CA MET A 340 14.64 -1.28 6.01
C MET A 340 15.47 -0.26 6.81
N GLU A 341 14.79 0.71 7.41
CA GLU A 341 15.42 1.79 8.19
C GLU A 341 16.50 1.35 9.18
N PRO A 342 16.38 0.21 9.90
CA PRO A 342 17.44 -0.26 10.79
C PRO A 342 18.80 -0.49 10.10
N VAL A 343 18.82 -0.83 8.82
CA VAL A 343 20.06 -0.98 8.04
C VAL A 343 20.69 0.38 7.76
N TRP A 344 19.87 1.35 7.36
CA TRP A 344 20.32 2.70 7.01
C TRP A 344 20.79 3.51 8.22
N SER A 345 20.16 3.31 9.38
CA SER A 345 20.57 3.91 10.65
C SER A 345 21.80 3.25 11.29
N GLY A 346 22.24 2.09 10.77
CA GLY A 346 23.35 1.30 11.30
C GLY A 346 22.98 0.46 12.53
N GLU A 347 21.70 0.39 12.89
CA GLU A 347 21.18 -0.52 13.95
C GLU A 347 21.28 -1.99 13.53
N LYS A 348 21.27 -2.25 12.22
CA LYS A 348 21.47 -3.55 11.58
C LYS A 348 22.49 -3.45 10.45
N TYR A 349 23.10 -4.58 10.14
CA TYR A 349 23.92 -4.74 8.95
C TYR A 349 23.07 -5.20 7.75
N ILE A 350 23.56 -4.94 6.54
CA ILE A 350 23.06 -5.62 5.34
C ILE A 350 23.27 -7.13 5.57
N PRO A 351 22.22 -7.95 5.48
CA PRO A 351 22.32 -9.34 5.83
C PRO A 351 23.08 -10.15 4.78
N GLN A 352 23.74 -11.21 5.24
CA GLN A 352 24.27 -12.25 4.35
C GLN A 352 23.17 -12.78 3.42
N GLY A 353 23.53 -13.03 2.17
CA GLY A 353 22.65 -13.50 1.10
C GLY A 353 21.83 -12.41 0.43
N PHE A 354 21.78 -11.19 0.97
CA PHE A 354 21.09 -10.08 0.31
C PHE A 354 21.76 -9.72 -1.02
N MET A 355 20.96 -9.52 -2.07
CA MET A 355 21.45 -9.12 -3.39
C MET A 355 21.53 -7.59 -3.46
N VAL A 356 22.73 -7.03 -3.23
CA VAL A 356 22.92 -5.58 -3.38
C VAL A 356 22.96 -5.22 -4.86
N ARG A 357 22.26 -4.14 -5.21
CA ARG A 357 22.26 -3.57 -6.55
C ARG A 357 22.80 -2.14 -6.54
N ILE A 358 23.70 -1.85 -7.47
CA ILE A 358 24.18 -0.48 -7.74
C ILE A 358 24.23 -0.28 -9.26
N PRO A 359 23.73 0.84 -9.80
CA PRO A 359 23.86 1.14 -11.22
C PRO A 359 25.32 1.06 -11.67
N ARG A 360 25.60 0.33 -12.76
CA ARG A 360 26.97 0.21 -13.30
C ARG A 360 27.57 1.57 -13.65
N SER A 361 26.74 2.53 -14.04
CA SER A 361 27.15 3.91 -14.34
C SER A 361 27.67 4.68 -13.13
N GLN A 362 27.36 4.25 -11.91
CA GLN A 362 27.85 4.86 -10.66
C GLN A 362 29.12 4.17 -10.13
N LEU A 363 29.49 3.02 -10.69
CA LEU A 363 30.61 2.23 -10.21
C LEU A 363 31.87 2.51 -11.04
N LYS A 364 33.02 2.63 -10.35
CA LYS A 364 34.34 2.73 -11.00
C LYS A 364 34.97 1.38 -11.29
N GLN A 365 34.51 0.33 -10.63
CA GLN A 365 34.98 -1.05 -10.73
C GLN A 365 33.78 -1.99 -10.52
N PRO A 366 33.84 -3.25 -10.97
CA PRO A 366 32.82 -4.25 -10.67
C PRO A 366 32.49 -4.33 -9.17
N LEU A 367 31.20 -4.46 -8.83
CA LEU A 367 30.72 -4.45 -7.45
C LEU A 367 31.31 -5.58 -6.62
N ASP A 368 31.60 -6.73 -7.25
CA ASP A 368 32.18 -7.90 -6.58
C ASP A 368 33.62 -7.63 -6.12
N GLN A 369 34.40 -6.90 -6.92
CA GLN A 369 35.75 -6.46 -6.56
C GLN A 369 35.72 -5.46 -5.41
N LEU A 370 34.80 -4.49 -5.45
CA LEU A 370 34.61 -3.51 -4.37
C LEU A 370 34.22 -4.19 -3.06
N MET A 371 33.28 -5.14 -3.12
CA MET A 371 32.87 -5.98 -1.99
C MET A 371 34.03 -6.82 -1.45
N ALA A 372 34.86 -7.40 -2.34
CA ALA A 372 36.03 -8.18 -1.96
C ALA A 372 37.14 -7.33 -1.34
N ALA A 373 37.19 -6.03 -1.62
CA ALA A 373 38.14 -5.07 -1.07
C ALA A 373 37.68 -4.45 0.27
N LEU A 374 36.46 -4.74 0.75
CA LEU A 374 35.98 -4.21 2.03
C LEU A 374 36.93 -4.55 3.19
N PRO A 375 37.26 -3.59 4.08
CA PRO A 375 38.08 -3.85 5.26
C PRO A 375 37.55 -5.01 6.12
N ARG A 376 38.45 -5.80 6.73
CA ARG A 376 38.04 -6.98 7.54
C ARG A 376 37.20 -6.59 8.76
N ASP A 377 37.45 -5.42 9.34
CA ASP A 377 36.69 -4.86 10.47
C ASP A 377 35.31 -4.31 10.07
N ALA A 378 35.02 -4.24 8.77
CA ALA A 378 33.70 -3.94 8.22
C ALA A 378 32.89 -5.20 7.87
N ARG A 379 33.40 -6.40 8.20
CA ARG A 379 32.75 -7.69 7.93
C ARG A 379 32.46 -8.42 9.23
N PHE A 380 31.23 -8.88 9.38
CA PHE A 380 30.75 -9.49 10.61
C PHE A 380 30.15 -10.86 10.32
N GLY A 381 30.48 -11.84 11.16
CA GLY A 381 29.91 -13.20 11.05
C GLY A 381 28.47 -13.29 11.56
N ASN A 382 27.99 -12.30 12.31
CA ASN A 382 26.66 -12.30 12.92
C ASN A 382 25.96 -10.95 12.74
N GLN A 383 24.63 -10.99 12.65
CA GLN A 383 23.80 -9.79 12.71
C GLN A 383 23.85 -9.17 14.11
N LYS A 384 23.70 -7.84 14.21
CA LYS A 384 23.47 -7.20 15.51
C LYS A 384 22.21 -7.79 16.16
N PRO A 385 22.22 -8.14 17.45
CA PRO A 385 21.05 -8.73 18.11
C PRO A 385 19.86 -7.76 18.12
N ASP A 386 18.64 -8.28 18.19
CA ASP A 386 17.45 -7.47 18.47
C ASP A 386 17.41 -7.12 19.95
N LEU A 387 17.22 -5.84 20.26
CA LEU A 387 16.82 -5.43 21.61
C LEU A 387 15.32 -5.68 21.74
N MET A 388 14.90 -6.28 22.84
CA MET A 388 13.52 -6.72 23.01
C MET A 388 12.93 -6.21 24.32
N HIS A 389 11.66 -5.81 24.28
CA HIS A 389 10.87 -5.42 25.42
C HIS A 389 9.64 -6.31 25.55
N ARG A 390 9.55 -7.09 26.63
CA ARG A 390 8.33 -7.82 26.96
C ARG A 390 7.30 -6.86 27.53
N ILE A 391 6.19 -6.70 26.81
CA ILE A 391 5.08 -5.82 27.19
C ILE A 391 4.47 -6.35 28.49
N VAL A 392 4.45 -5.52 29.53
CA VAL A 392 3.83 -5.84 30.82
C VAL A 392 2.50 -5.08 30.99
N PRO A 393 1.61 -5.50 31.92
CA PRO A 393 0.40 -4.74 32.22
C PRO A 393 0.72 -3.28 32.57
N GLY A 394 0.00 -2.34 31.93
CA GLY A 394 0.22 -0.91 32.08
C GLY A 394 1.15 -0.28 31.03
N ASP A 395 1.84 -1.08 30.20
CA ASP A 395 2.57 -0.55 29.07
C ASP A 395 1.63 -0.10 27.93
N SER A 396 2.05 0.95 27.25
CA SER A 396 1.51 1.44 25.98
C SER A 396 2.69 1.76 25.05
N LEU A 397 2.47 1.85 23.74
CA LEU A 397 3.56 2.27 22.84
C LEU A 397 4.16 3.62 23.25
N SER A 398 3.35 4.55 23.75
CA SER A 398 3.81 5.86 24.20
C SER A 398 4.70 5.77 25.45
N THR A 399 4.38 4.89 26.41
CA THR A 399 5.19 4.73 27.62
C THR A 399 6.48 3.97 27.32
N ILE A 400 6.43 2.96 26.45
CA ILE A 400 7.60 2.22 25.99
C ILE A 400 8.51 3.13 25.16
N ALA A 401 7.96 3.87 24.19
CA ALA A 401 8.72 4.81 23.36
C ALA A 401 9.50 5.80 24.23
N ARG A 402 8.82 6.39 25.23
CA ARG A 402 9.44 7.30 26.18
C ARG A 402 10.54 6.64 27.01
N ARG A 403 10.28 5.45 27.58
CA ARG A 403 11.25 4.70 28.40
C ARG A 403 12.57 4.45 27.67
N TYR A 404 12.47 4.24 26.36
CA TYR A 404 13.59 3.88 25.50
C TYR A 404 14.04 5.05 24.61
N GLY A 405 13.62 6.29 24.86
CA GLY A 405 14.08 7.44 24.08
C GLY A 405 13.82 7.33 22.56
N THR A 406 12.70 6.71 22.17
CA THR A 406 12.29 6.54 20.77
C THR A 406 10.90 7.10 20.50
N SER A 407 10.39 6.97 19.28
CA SER A 407 9.04 7.40 18.91
C SER A 407 8.07 6.22 18.77
N VAL A 408 6.79 6.49 18.98
CA VAL A 408 5.72 5.51 18.70
C VAL A 408 5.78 5.06 17.25
N SER A 409 5.99 5.99 16.31
CA SER A 409 6.11 5.68 14.89
C SER A 409 7.26 4.72 14.60
N LYS A 410 8.43 4.91 15.22
CA LYS A 410 9.59 4.04 15.03
C LYS A 410 9.36 2.65 15.62
N LEU A 411 8.76 2.56 16.81
CA LEU A 411 8.36 1.27 17.39
C LEU A 411 7.33 0.54 16.52
N MET A 412 6.32 1.24 16.02
CA MET A 412 5.30 0.65 15.16
C MET A 412 5.91 0.13 13.86
N ALA A 413 6.75 0.93 13.20
CA ALA A 413 7.43 0.54 11.96
C ALA A 413 8.30 -0.70 12.18
N LEU A 414 9.12 -0.69 13.23
CA LEU A 414 10.03 -1.80 13.57
C LEU A 414 9.29 -3.11 13.89
N ASN A 415 8.06 -3.03 14.40
CA ASN A 415 7.26 -4.19 14.81
C ASN A 415 6.10 -4.50 13.86
N GLY A 416 6.03 -3.84 12.71
CA GLY A 416 4.93 -4.00 11.76
C GLY A 416 3.54 -3.71 12.36
N LEU A 417 3.45 -2.85 13.38
CA LEU A 417 2.18 -2.52 14.04
C LEU A 417 1.41 -1.48 13.21
N ARG A 418 0.11 -1.71 13.06
CA ARG A 418 -0.81 -0.82 12.31
C ARG A 418 -1.48 0.24 13.18
N ASN A 419 -1.51 0.01 14.49
CA ASN A 419 -2.11 0.90 15.47
C ASN A 419 -1.37 0.78 16.80
N ASN A 420 -1.83 1.53 17.80
CA ASN A 420 -1.20 1.58 19.11
C ASN A 420 -1.56 0.40 20.02
N ASN A 421 -2.29 -0.61 19.53
CA ASN A 421 -2.75 -1.72 20.34
C ASN A 421 -1.63 -2.73 20.52
N ILE A 422 -1.15 -2.84 21.77
CA ILE A 422 -0.20 -3.84 22.20
C ILE A 422 -0.83 -4.72 23.28
N ARG A 423 -0.39 -5.97 23.37
CA ARG A 423 -0.93 -6.95 24.32
C ARG A 423 0.17 -7.38 25.30
N ALA A 424 -0.15 -7.34 26.58
CA ALA A 424 0.75 -7.84 27.63
C ALA A 424 1.16 -9.30 27.36
N GLY A 425 2.40 -9.62 27.70
CA GLY A 425 3.03 -10.91 27.44
C GLY A 425 3.65 -11.06 26.05
N LYS A 426 3.35 -10.17 25.10
CA LYS A 426 4.04 -10.11 23.79
C LYS A 426 5.34 -9.33 23.91
N THR A 427 6.22 -9.51 22.92
CA THR A 427 7.51 -8.83 22.86
C THR A 427 7.50 -7.81 21.74
N LEU A 428 8.08 -6.63 22.00
CA LEU A 428 8.38 -5.60 21.03
C LEU A 428 9.88 -5.57 20.77
N ILE A 429 10.26 -5.57 19.50
CA ILE A 429 11.60 -5.20 19.07
C ILE A 429 11.78 -3.71 19.33
N LEU A 430 12.92 -3.36 19.89
CA LEU A 430 13.33 -2.01 20.20
C LEU A 430 14.44 -1.56 19.22
N PRO A 431 14.54 -0.26 18.91
CA PRO A 431 15.63 0.25 18.09
C PRO A 431 16.99 0.01 18.76
N GLY A 432 18.03 -0.28 17.97
CA GLY A 432 19.36 -0.66 18.49
C GLY A 432 20.09 0.40 19.31
N ASN A 433 19.63 1.65 19.29
CA ASN A 433 20.28 2.80 19.95
C ASN A 433 19.63 3.17 21.30
N VAL A 434 18.71 2.35 21.80
CA VAL A 434 17.99 2.66 23.03
C VAL A 434 18.69 2.05 24.23
N MET A 435 19.29 2.91 25.05
CA MET A 435 19.59 2.54 26.44
C MET A 435 18.30 2.74 27.24
N PRO A 436 17.89 1.80 28.11
CA PRO A 436 16.90 2.13 29.12
C PRO A 436 17.45 3.33 29.89
N GLU A 437 16.66 4.41 30.03
CA GLU A 437 17.03 5.42 31.03
C GLU A 437 17.29 4.67 32.36
N PRO A 438 18.42 4.95 33.05
CA PRO A 438 18.66 4.34 34.35
C PRO A 438 17.42 4.57 35.20
N LYS A 439 17.02 3.54 35.96
CA LYS A 439 15.93 3.67 36.94
C LYS A 439 16.33 4.75 37.95
N SER A 440 16.09 6.02 37.64
CA SER A 440 15.96 7.06 38.64
C SER A 440 14.92 6.55 39.62
N GLY A 441 15.32 6.43 40.89
CA GLY A 441 14.61 5.68 41.92
C GLY A 441 13.11 5.93 41.92
N SER A 442 12.33 4.91 42.31
CA SER A 442 10.88 5.00 42.38
C SER A 442 10.44 6.30 43.09
N PRO A 443 9.42 7.03 42.61
CA PRO A 443 8.95 8.27 43.25
C PRO A 443 8.62 8.12 44.74
N ALA A 444 8.31 6.90 45.19
CA ALA A 444 8.12 6.56 46.60
C ALA A 444 9.37 6.75 47.47
N SER A 445 10.58 6.55 46.94
CA SER A 445 11.81 6.79 47.69
C SER A 445 12.11 8.27 47.86
N TYR A 446 11.71 9.14 46.91
CA TYR A 446 11.85 10.60 47.03
C TYR A 446 10.98 11.19 48.14
N VAL A 447 9.77 10.67 48.34
CA VAL A 447 8.87 11.10 49.42
C VAL A 447 9.32 10.52 50.77
N ALA A 448 9.84 9.28 50.79
CA ALA A 448 10.27 8.62 52.02
C ALA A 448 11.62 9.13 52.56
N GLN A 449 12.51 9.68 51.72
CA GLN A 449 13.80 10.27 52.14
C GLN A 449 13.73 11.77 52.46
N ALA A 450 12.65 12.45 52.09
CA ALA A 450 12.46 13.87 52.39
C ALA A 450 11.86 14.04 53.80
N GLY A 451 12.63 13.70 54.83
CA GLY A 451 12.35 14.24 56.17
C GLY A 451 12.46 15.77 56.14
N ALA A 452 11.65 16.48 56.94
CA ALA A 452 11.61 17.93 57.30
C ALA A 452 11.89 19.04 56.25
N GLY A 453 12.47 18.78 55.08
CA GLY A 453 12.98 19.77 54.13
C GLY A 453 12.26 19.85 52.78
N GLY A 454 11.28 18.97 52.51
CA GLY A 454 10.55 18.94 51.24
C GLY A 454 11.38 18.42 50.04
N ALA A 455 10.73 17.70 49.12
CA ALA A 455 11.35 17.23 47.87
C ALA A 455 10.96 18.15 46.71
N GLU A 456 11.91 18.51 45.86
CA GLU A 456 11.68 19.31 44.64
C GLU A 456 11.79 18.46 43.36
N TYR A 457 10.96 18.77 42.37
CA TYR A 457 10.92 18.14 41.06
C TYR A 457 11.02 19.18 39.94
N VAL A 458 11.92 18.96 38.98
CA VAL A 458 12.04 19.81 37.78
C VAL A 458 11.06 19.33 36.72
N ILE A 459 10.10 20.18 36.37
CA ILE A 459 9.06 19.93 35.37
C ILE A 459 9.69 19.60 34.03
N GLN A 460 9.24 18.51 33.41
CA GLN A 460 9.74 18.04 32.12
C GLN A 460 8.75 18.39 30.99
N ARG A 461 9.22 18.36 29.74
CA ARG A 461 8.37 18.62 28.58
C ARG A 461 7.22 17.60 28.51
N GLY A 462 5.99 18.10 28.58
CA GLY A 462 4.77 17.28 28.56
C GLY A 462 4.20 16.92 29.94
N ASP A 463 4.81 17.40 31.03
CA ASP A 463 4.20 17.31 32.35
C ASP A 463 2.99 18.23 32.51
N SER A 464 2.03 17.77 33.31
CA SER A 464 0.91 18.55 33.83
C SER A 464 0.84 18.37 35.35
N LEU A 465 0.15 19.27 36.05
CA LEU A 465 -0.07 19.12 37.49
C LEU A 465 -0.69 17.75 37.84
N TRP A 466 -1.58 17.25 36.97
CA TRP A 466 -2.17 15.92 37.10
C TRP A 466 -1.14 14.79 36.93
N SER A 467 -0.27 14.86 35.92
CA SER A 467 0.72 13.80 35.69
C SER A 467 1.79 13.78 36.78
N ILE A 468 2.18 14.95 37.30
CA ILE A 468 3.13 15.08 38.42
C ILE A 468 2.50 14.58 39.72
N ALA A 469 1.29 15.02 40.06
CA ALA A 469 0.59 14.58 41.28
C ALA A 469 0.44 13.05 41.32
N ARG A 470 0.04 12.44 40.19
CA ARG A 470 -0.06 10.99 40.06
C ARG A 470 1.29 10.29 40.17
N ARG A 471 2.36 10.88 39.63
CA ARG A 471 3.74 10.35 39.73
C ARG A 471 4.21 10.28 41.18
N PHE A 472 3.92 11.31 41.99
CA PHE A 472 4.34 11.40 43.39
C PHE A 472 3.29 10.87 44.39
N LYS A 473 2.17 10.33 43.92
CA LYS A 473 1.05 9.82 44.73
C LYS A 473 0.48 10.87 45.70
N VAL A 474 0.45 12.13 45.29
CA VAL A 474 -0.17 13.24 46.02
C VAL A 474 -1.39 13.74 45.25
N SER A 475 -2.28 14.48 45.91
CA SER A 475 -3.37 15.16 45.21
C SER A 475 -2.86 16.39 44.47
N GLN A 476 -3.53 16.77 43.37
CA GLN A 476 -3.25 18.02 42.69
C GLN A 476 -3.43 19.23 43.61
N GLN A 477 -4.39 19.17 44.54
CA GLN A 477 -4.63 20.22 45.52
C GLN A 477 -3.45 20.39 46.48
N GLN A 478 -2.84 19.30 46.97
CA GLN A 478 -1.62 19.36 47.78
C GLN A 478 -0.44 19.95 46.99
N LEU A 479 -0.28 19.53 45.74
CA LEU A 479 0.79 20.03 44.87
C LEU A 479 0.65 21.54 44.58
N VAL A 480 -0.58 22.00 44.35
CA VAL A 480 -0.94 23.41 44.17
C VAL A 480 -0.66 24.19 45.45
N ALA A 481 -1.07 23.67 46.61
CA ALA A 481 -0.89 24.29 47.92
C ALA A 481 0.59 24.47 48.30
N TRP A 482 1.43 23.43 48.12
CA TRP A 482 2.86 23.50 48.47
C TRP A 482 3.66 24.48 47.62
N ASN A 483 3.16 24.81 46.42
CA ASN A 483 3.85 25.66 45.47
C ASN A 483 3.23 27.05 45.32
N GLY A 484 2.14 27.35 46.05
CA GLY A 484 1.45 28.64 45.97
C GLY A 484 0.96 29.00 44.56
N ILE A 485 0.66 27.99 43.74
CA ILE A 485 0.20 28.17 42.35
C ILE A 485 -1.31 27.92 42.26
N SER A 486 -1.94 28.31 41.15
CA SER A 486 -3.34 27.98 40.89
C SER A 486 -3.46 26.60 40.24
N ALA A 487 -4.58 25.91 40.46
CA ALA A 487 -4.91 24.67 39.76
C ALA A 487 -5.04 24.86 38.22
N LYS A 488 -5.18 26.11 37.77
CA LYS A 488 -5.20 26.50 36.35
C LYS A 488 -3.86 27.05 35.85
N SER A 489 -2.82 27.08 36.69
CA SER A 489 -1.51 27.62 36.32
C SER A 489 -0.85 26.78 35.23
N TYR A 490 -0.30 27.47 34.22
CA TYR A 490 0.52 26.85 33.19
C TYR A 490 1.93 26.61 33.72
N ILE A 491 2.31 25.34 33.87
CA ILE A 491 3.66 24.95 34.32
C ILE A 491 4.60 24.79 33.13
N LYS A 492 5.84 25.28 33.25
CA LYS A 492 6.83 25.25 32.15
C LYS A 492 7.92 24.20 32.40
N PRO A 493 8.40 23.52 31.35
CA PRO A 493 9.57 22.67 31.47
C PRO A 493 10.78 23.45 32.01
N GLY A 494 11.53 22.84 32.92
CA GLY A 494 12.65 23.46 33.64
C GLY A 494 12.27 24.15 34.96
N GLN A 495 10.98 24.37 35.23
CA GLN A 495 10.51 24.95 36.50
C GLN A 495 10.59 23.91 37.63
N LYS A 496 11.04 24.32 38.82
CA LYS A 496 11.05 23.49 40.03
C LYS A 496 9.69 23.54 40.73
N LEU A 497 9.24 22.39 41.21
CA LEU A 497 7.97 22.21 41.91
C LEU A 497 8.18 21.34 43.15
N LYS A 498 7.76 21.80 44.32
CA LYS A 498 7.72 21.02 45.56
C LYS A 498 6.70 19.89 45.44
N VAL A 499 7.13 18.67 45.66
CA VAL A 499 6.33 17.44 45.51
C VAL A 499 6.15 16.67 46.82
N ALA A 500 6.63 17.24 47.94
CA ALA A 500 6.33 16.82 49.30
C ALA A 500 6.23 18.06 50.23
N GLY A 501 5.35 18.01 51.22
CA GLY A 501 5.14 19.09 52.19
C GLY A 501 6.08 19.01 53.39
N SER A 502 6.35 20.14 54.02
CA SER A 502 6.94 20.22 55.37
C SER A 502 5.84 19.86 56.39
N SER A 503 6.12 18.98 57.35
CA SER A 503 5.22 18.73 58.49
C SER A 503 5.15 19.92 59.43
#